data_AF-T1P9P2-F1
#
_entry.id   AF-T1P9P2-F1
#
_cell.length_a   1.000
_cell.length_b   1.000
_cell.length_c   1.000
_cell.angle_alpha   90.00
_cell.angle_beta   90.00
_cell.angle_gamma   90.00
#
_symmetry.space_group_name_H-M   'P 1'
#
loop_
_entity.id
_entity.type
_entity.pdbx_description
1 polymer ?
#
loop_
_entity_poly.entity_id
_entity_poly.type
_entity_poly.pdbx_seq_one_letter_code
_entity_poly.pdbx_strand_id
1 'polypeptide(L)'
;MDREFNIRDFAYGAKKAMQVISAKLMNGDFAHLGNLVSEEALNELKPVIQKLSVSQRRQLEVKESDIYLTFPYQIGIMFDEENKDVQKRWVEITMVFHVLRGLKEMRESGEEIPWNMGTMPEYQDKVFVCNYRFIKEYTKGQESDWTVNVVNHFKPIDLVNELKRH
;
A
#
# COMPACT_ATOMS: atom_id res chain seq x y z
N MET A 1 26.22 -7.59 -0.17
CA MET A 1 25.50 -6.32 -0.37
C MET A 1 24.86 -6.42 -1.74
N ASP A 2 23.53 -6.40 -1.79
CA ASP A 2 22.75 -6.34 -3.03
C ASP A 2 23.28 -5.17 -3.88
N ARG A 3 24.00 -5.46 -4.95
CA ARG A 3 24.60 -4.43 -5.83
C ARG A 3 23.62 -3.84 -6.84
N GLU A 4 22.36 -4.29 -6.81
CA GLU A 4 21.36 -3.95 -7.83
C GLU A 4 20.05 -3.40 -7.27
N PHE A 5 20.02 -2.89 -6.03
CA PHE A 5 18.81 -2.20 -5.57
C PHE A 5 18.52 -0.99 -6.45
N ASN A 6 17.39 -1.02 -7.13
CA ASN A 6 16.90 0.04 -8.00
C ASN A 6 15.50 0.44 -7.56
N ILE A 7 15.30 1.73 -7.26
CA ILE A 7 14.03 2.24 -6.77
C ILE A 7 12.89 2.11 -7.81
N ARG A 8 13.20 2.11 -9.11
CA ARG A 8 12.20 1.93 -10.18
C ARG A 8 11.70 0.50 -10.20
N ASP A 9 12.61 -0.47 -10.14
CA ASP A 9 12.26 -1.90 -10.11
C ASP A 9 11.53 -2.25 -8.82
N PHE A 10 11.96 -1.65 -7.69
CA PHE A 10 11.25 -1.73 -6.43
C PHE A 10 9.82 -1.18 -6.54
N ALA A 11 9.63 0.02 -7.12
CA ALA A 11 8.30 0.61 -7.27
C ALA A 11 7.39 -0.24 -8.18
N TYR A 12 7.95 -0.89 -9.20
CA TYR A 12 7.21 -1.85 -10.03
C TYR A 12 6.77 -3.09 -9.21
N GLY A 13 7.71 -3.70 -8.48
CA GLY A 13 7.41 -4.83 -7.59
C GLY A 13 6.39 -4.48 -6.50
N ALA A 14 6.54 -3.31 -5.87
CA ALA A 14 5.63 -2.79 -4.85
C ALA A 14 4.20 -2.62 -5.37
N LYS A 15 4.04 -2.17 -6.62
CA LYS A 15 2.73 -2.05 -7.28
C LYS A 15 2.05 -3.41 -7.45
N LYS A 16 2.81 -4.43 -7.90
CA LYS A 16 2.32 -5.81 -8.04
C LYS A 16 1.95 -6.42 -6.69
N ALA A 17 2.81 -6.26 -5.69
CA ALA A 17 2.56 -6.72 -4.33
C ALA A 17 1.29 -6.08 -3.75
N MET A 18 1.14 -4.77 -3.89
CA MET A 18 -0.04 -4.04 -3.44
C MET A 18 -1.33 -4.57 -4.10
N GLN A 19 -1.34 -4.81 -5.43
CA GLN A 19 -2.49 -5.41 -6.11
C GLN A 19 -2.85 -6.77 -5.50
N VAL A 20 -1.87 -7.67 -5.33
CA VAL A 20 -2.10 -9.02 -4.77
C VAL A 20 -2.64 -8.93 -3.34
N ILE A 21 -2.01 -8.13 -2.48
CA ILE A 21 -2.42 -7.97 -1.09
C ILE A 21 -3.84 -7.40 -1.02
N SER A 22 -4.13 -6.35 -1.79
CA SER A 22 -5.45 -5.71 -1.82
C SER A 22 -6.58 -6.68 -2.22
N ALA A 23 -6.33 -7.54 -3.20
CA ALA A 23 -7.27 -8.57 -3.65
C ALA A 23 -7.48 -9.66 -2.58
N LYS A 24 -6.41 -10.06 -1.87
CA LYS A 24 -6.50 -11.02 -0.76
C LYS A 24 -7.27 -10.45 0.43
N LEU A 25 -7.03 -9.19 0.79
CA LEU A 25 -7.80 -8.48 1.83
C LEU A 25 -9.28 -8.37 1.46
N MET A 26 -9.58 -8.06 0.20
CA MET A 26 -10.96 -8.02 -0.31
C MET A 26 -11.67 -9.37 -0.15
N ASN A 27 -10.96 -10.49 -0.35
CA ASN A 27 -11.51 -11.83 -0.17
C ASN A 27 -11.47 -12.34 1.29
N GLY A 28 -10.85 -11.60 2.21
CA GLY A 28 -10.61 -12.06 3.59
C GLY A 28 -9.63 -13.25 3.66
N ASP A 29 -8.80 -13.41 2.64
CA ASP A 29 -7.86 -14.53 2.50
C ASP A 29 -6.52 -14.24 3.21
N PHE A 30 -6.57 -14.17 4.54
CA PHE A 30 -5.39 -13.89 5.37
C PHE A 30 -4.38 -15.04 5.39
N ALA A 31 -4.83 -16.28 5.16
CA ALA A 31 -3.97 -17.46 5.20
C ALA A 31 -2.85 -17.41 4.14
N HIS A 32 -3.10 -16.75 3.01
CA HIS A 32 -2.14 -16.61 1.92
C HIS A 32 -1.37 -15.27 1.94
N LEU A 33 -1.43 -14.51 3.03
CA LEU A 33 -0.71 -13.24 3.18
C LEU A 33 0.60 -13.33 3.99
N GLY A 34 0.87 -14.43 4.70
CA GLY A 34 1.96 -14.51 5.69
C GLY A 34 3.38 -14.20 5.18
N ASN A 35 3.64 -14.42 3.89
CA ASN A 35 4.95 -14.10 3.27
C ASN A 35 4.98 -12.72 2.58
N LEU A 36 3.84 -12.02 2.53
CA LEU A 36 3.70 -10.72 1.87
C LEU A 36 3.47 -9.60 2.88
N VAL A 37 2.86 -9.91 4.02
CA VAL A 37 2.45 -8.99 5.07
C VAL A 37 2.93 -9.55 6.40
N SER A 38 3.52 -8.71 7.25
CA SER A 38 4.02 -9.15 8.56
C SER A 38 2.88 -9.66 9.45
N GLU A 39 3.20 -10.55 10.38
CA GLU A 39 2.21 -11.14 11.27
C GLU A 39 1.52 -10.08 12.13
N GLU A 40 2.27 -9.09 12.62
CA GLU A 40 1.76 -7.97 13.40
C GLU A 40 0.73 -7.17 12.60
N ALA A 41 1.06 -6.83 11.35
CA ALA A 41 0.14 -6.12 10.47
C ALA A 41 -1.11 -6.95 10.15
N LEU A 42 -0.98 -8.28 9.98
CA LEU A 42 -2.15 -9.15 9.78
C LEU A 42 -3.05 -9.21 11.01
N ASN A 43 -2.47 -9.23 12.21
CA ASN A 43 -3.21 -9.22 13.47
C ASN A 43 -4.00 -7.92 13.66
N GLU A 44 -3.47 -6.79 13.19
CA GLU A 44 -4.17 -5.50 13.17
C GLU A 44 -5.26 -5.43 12.08
N LEU A 45 -4.96 -5.90 10.87
CA LEU A 45 -5.86 -5.81 9.72
C LEU A 45 -7.08 -6.71 9.86
N LYS A 46 -6.90 -7.95 10.33
CA LYS A 46 -7.96 -8.96 10.39
C LYS A 46 -9.25 -8.48 11.08
N PRO A 47 -9.22 -7.92 12.31
CA PRO A 47 -10.44 -7.42 12.97
C PRO A 47 -11.06 -6.22 12.25
N VAL A 48 -10.26 -5.36 11.61
CA VAL A 48 -10.76 -4.21 10.84
C VAL A 48 -11.52 -4.68 9.60
N ILE A 49 -10.91 -5.55 8.80
CA ILE A 49 -11.52 -6.07 7.56
C ILE A 49 -12.77 -6.92 7.85
N GLN A 50 -12.79 -7.66 8.96
CA GLN A 50 -13.96 -8.43 9.38
C GLN A 50 -15.18 -7.57 9.73
N LYS A 51 -14.97 -6.33 10.19
CA LYS A 51 -16.05 -5.37 10.51
C LYS A 51 -16.60 -4.67 9.27
N LEU A 52 -15.89 -4.68 8.15
CA LEU A 52 -16.35 -4.06 6.91
C LEU A 52 -17.55 -4.82 6.33
N SER A 53 -18.52 -4.07 5.81
CA SER A 53 -19.59 -4.64 4.99
C SER A 53 -19.02 -5.26 3.71
N VAL A 54 -19.79 -6.11 3.03
CA VAL A 54 -19.38 -6.68 1.72
C VAL A 54 -19.08 -5.57 0.71
N SER A 55 -19.87 -4.49 0.70
CA SER A 55 -19.66 -3.37 -0.22
C SER A 55 -18.41 -2.57 0.13
N GLN A 56 -18.08 -2.37 1.40
CA GLN A 56 -16.85 -1.73 1.84
C GLN A 56 -15.63 -2.61 1.54
N ARG A 57 -15.72 -3.91 1.81
CA ARG A 57 -14.61 -4.85 1.55
C ARG A 57 -14.28 -4.96 0.07
N ARG A 58 -15.29 -4.94 -0.81
CA ARG A 58 -15.09 -4.85 -2.27
C ARG A 58 -14.33 -3.58 -2.69
N GLN A 59 -14.36 -2.52 -1.90
CA GLN A 59 -13.61 -1.30 -2.21
C GLN A 59 -12.11 -1.41 -1.95
N LEU A 60 -11.65 -2.45 -1.24
CA LEU A 60 -10.23 -2.67 -0.95
C LEU A 60 -9.44 -3.12 -2.16
N GLU A 61 -10.07 -3.83 -3.12
CA GLU A 61 -9.36 -4.30 -4.29
C GLU A 61 -8.88 -3.12 -5.13
N VAL A 62 -7.59 -3.12 -5.44
CA VAL A 62 -6.95 -2.13 -6.31
C VAL A 62 -6.39 -2.84 -7.52
N LYS A 63 -6.80 -2.38 -8.71
CA LYS A 63 -6.22 -2.81 -9.98
C LYS A 63 -5.03 -1.92 -10.32
N GLU A 64 -3.95 -2.51 -10.82
CA GLU A 64 -2.78 -1.78 -11.28
C GLU A 64 -3.11 -0.77 -12.38
N SER A 65 -4.06 -1.10 -13.25
CA SER A 65 -4.55 -0.23 -14.32
C SER A 65 -5.22 1.04 -13.80
N ASP A 66 -5.68 1.03 -12.54
CA ASP A 66 -6.39 2.13 -11.91
C ASP A 66 -5.46 3.09 -11.18
N ILE A 67 -4.16 2.79 -11.14
CA ILE A 67 -3.14 3.59 -10.46
C ILE A 67 -2.61 4.65 -11.43
N TYR A 68 -2.88 5.93 -11.14
CA TYR A 68 -2.42 7.05 -11.97
C TYR A 68 -1.13 7.70 -11.47
N LEU A 69 -0.79 7.53 -10.19
CA LEU A 69 0.43 8.05 -9.59
C LEU A 69 0.99 7.09 -8.54
N THR A 70 2.30 6.92 -8.52
CA THR A 70 3.01 6.11 -7.54
C THR A 70 4.36 6.74 -7.23
N PHE A 71 4.72 6.85 -5.95
CA PHE A 71 6.02 7.37 -5.54
C PHE A 71 6.43 6.83 -4.17
N PRO A 72 7.75 6.73 -3.89
CA PRO A 72 8.23 6.52 -2.54
C PRO A 72 8.05 7.80 -1.73
N TYR A 73 7.35 7.71 -0.61
CA TYR A 73 7.13 8.84 0.31
C TYR A 73 8.24 8.94 1.35
N GLN A 74 8.65 7.81 1.93
CA GLN A 74 9.66 7.76 2.98
C GLN A 74 10.55 6.55 2.80
N ILE A 75 11.86 6.73 3.01
CA ILE A 75 12.85 5.66 3.12
C ILE A 75 13.51 5.79 4.49
N GLY A 76 13.47 4.73 5.29
CA GLY A 76 14.02 4.68 6.64
C GLY A 76 15.05 3.56 6.77
N ILE A 77 16.05 3.77 7.62
CA ILE A 77 16.99 2.72 8.04
C ILE A 77 16.94 2.67 9.56
N MET A 78 16.66 1.49 10.11
CA MET A 78 16.60 1.24 11.54
C MET A 78 17.76 0.34 11.97
N PHE A 79 18.32 0.63 13.13
CA PHE A 79 19.39 -0.13 13.74
C PHE A 79 18.92 -0.61 15.12
N ASP A 80 19.20 -1.88 15.44
CA ASP A 80 19.08 -2.38 16.81
C ASP A 80 20.42 -2.15 17.51
N GLU A 81 20.45 -1.25 18.49
CA GLU A 81 21.64 -0.95 19.29
C GLU A 81 21.73 -1.79 20.57
N GLU A 82 20.72 -2.63 20.88
CA GLU A 82 20.66 -3.35 22.15
C GLU A 82 21.66 -4.52 22.22
N ASN A 83 21.99 -5.14 21.08
CA ASN A 83 22.91 -6.28 21.02
C ASN A 83 24.22 -5.91 20.30
N LYS A 84 25.32 -5.83 21.05
CA LYS A 84 26.66 -5.52 20.51
C LYS A 84 27.20 -6.60 19.57
N ASP A 85 26.73 -7.83 19.69
CA ASP A 85 27.20 -8.98 18.90
C ASP A 85 26.39 -9.17 17.61
N VAL A 86 25.14 -8.70 17.57
CA VAL A 86 24.26 -8.74 16.40
C VAL A 86 23.70 -7.35 16.13
N GLN A 87 24.35 -6.62 15.22
CA GLN A 87 23.81 -5.37 14.70
C GLN A 87 22.68 -5.66 13.72
N LYS A 88 21.43 -5.70 14.21
CA LYS A 88 20.29 -5.84 13.32
C LYS A 88 20.04 -4.55 12.56
N ARG A 89 19.62 -4.69 11.30
CA ARG A 89 19.42 -3.58 10.38
C ARG A 89 18.18 -3.84 9.56
N TRP A 90 17.31 -2.83 9.46
CA TRP A 90 16.14 -2.89 8.59
C TRP A 90 16.11 -1.68 7.69
N VAL A 91 15.60 -1.88 6.48
CA VAL A 91 15.24 -0.81 5.57
C VAL A 91 13.73 -0.81 5.44
N GLU A 92 13.13 0.37 5.57
CA GLU A 92 11.71 0.59 5.31
C GLU A 92 11.52 1.53 4.12
N ILE A 93 10.54 1.23 3.27
CA ILE A 93 10.12 2.10 2.17
C ILE A 93 8.60 2.21 2.21
N THR A 94 8.09 3.41 2.47
CA THR A 94 6.66 3.71 2.35
C THR A 94 6.37 4.13 0.92
N MET A 95 5.60 3.32 0.20
CA MET A 95 5.07 3.63 -1.12
C MET A 95 3.66 4.20 -1.01
N VAL A 96 3.40 5.24 -1.78
CA VAL A 96 2.07 5.85 -1.93
C VAL A 96 1.56 5.55 -3.33
N PHE A 97 0.34 5.04 -3.42
CA PHE A 97 -0.37 4.78 -4.67
C PHE A 97 -1.65 5.61 -4.69
N HIS A 98 -1.79 6.47 -5.71
CA HIS A 98 -3.05 7.14 -5.97
C HIS A 98 -3.83 6.36 -7.03
N VAL A 99 -5.07 6.05 -6.69
CA VAL A 99 -5.95 5.18 -7.45
C VAL A 99 -7.16 5.98 -7.89
N LEU A 100 -7.53 5.86 -9.16
CA LEU A 100 -8.80 6.31 -9.71
C LEU A 100 -9.53 5.09 -10.24
N ARG A 101 -10.59 4.66 -9.55
CA ARG A 101 -11.38 3.51 -9.99
C ARG A 101 -12.06 3.80 -11.32
N GLY A 102 -11.93 2.87 -12.26
CA GLY A 102 -12.49 3.03 -13.60
C GLY A 102 -11.55 3.76 -14.58
N LEU A 103 -10.32 4.06 -14.15
CA LEU A 103 -9.35 4.79 -14.98
C LEU A 103 -9.00 4.04 -16.26
N LYS A 104 -8.92 2.70 -16.21
CA LYS A 104 -8.67 1.91 -17.41
C LYS A 104 -9.76 2.15 -18.45
N GLU A 105 -11.01 2.05 -18.03
CA GLU A 105 -12.19 2.23 -18.88
C GLU A 105 -12.26 3.67 -19.43
N MET A 106 -11.94 4.69 -18.61
CA MET A 106 -11.84 6.08 -19.07
C MET A 106 -10.75 6.27 -20.15
N ARG A 107 -9.58 5.65 -19.96
CA ARG A 107 -8.50 5.71 -20.96
C ARG A 107 -8.90 5.03 -22.26
N GLU A 108 -9.61 3.91 -22.18
CA GLU A 108 -10.10 3.17 -23.34
C GLU A 108 -11.23 3.90 -24.08
N SER A 109 -12.04 4.71 -23.39
CA SER A 109 -13.07 5.57 -24.00
C SER A 109 -12.52 6.89 -24.58
N GLY A 110 -11.25 7.21 -24.33
CA GLY A 110 -10.62 8.46 -24.76
C GLY A 110 -10.95 9.66 -23.85
N GLU A 111 -11.47 9.40 -22.65
CA GLU A 111 -11.71 10.45 -21.65
C GLU A 111 -10.39 10.93 -21.02
N GLU A 112 -10.22 12.24 -20.94
CA GLU A 112 -9.12 12.84 -20.19
C GLU A 112 -9.47 12.92 -18.70
N ILE A 113 -8.50 12.64 -17.83
CA ILE A 113 -8.67 12.80 -16.39
C ILE A 113 -8.65 14.31 -16.07
N PRO A 114 -9.71 14.88 -15.47
CA PRO A 114 -9.69 16.27 -15.08
C PRO A 114 -8.58 16.54 -14.06
N TRP A 115 -7.78 17.58 -14.26
CA TRP A 115 -6.68 17.92 -13.35
C TRP A 115 -7.17 18.24 -11.93
N ASN A 116 -8.42 18.71 -11.80
CA ASN A 116 -9.11 19.02 -10.55
C ASN A 116 -10.04 17.90 -10.06
N MET A 117 -9.90 16.65 -10.56
CA MET A 117 -10.80 15.54 -10.20
C MET A 117 -10.97 15.34 -8.69
N GLY A 118 -9.95 15.64 -7.88
CA GLY A 118 -10.01 15.51 -6.43
C GLY A 118 -11.04 16.42 -5.75
N THR A 119 -11.47 17.50 -6.42
CA THR A 119 -12.50 18.43 -5.90
C THR A 119 -13.88 18.20 -6.51
N MET A 120 -13.97 17.42 -7.59
CA MET A 120 -15.20 17.15 -8.34
C MET A 120 -16.04 16.05 -7.66
N PRO A 121 -17.31 16.32 -7.27
CA PRO A 121 -18.14 15.37 -6.53
C PRO A 121 -18.26 13.98 -7.15
N GLU A 122 -18.34 13.88 -8.48
CA GLU A 122 -18.48 12.64 -9.24
C GLU A 122 -17.24 11.73 -9.20
N TYR A 123 -16.09 12.27 -8.78
CA TYR A 123 -14.82 11.54 -8.64
C TYR A 123 -14.42 11.29 -7.19
N GLN A 124 -15.01 11.99 -6.21
CA GLN A 124 -14.63 11.88 -4.79
C GLN A 124 -14.73 10.44 -4.26
N ASP A 125 -15.73 9.68 -4.69
CA ASP A 125 -15.90 8.27 -4.31
C ASP A 125 -15.07 7.29 -5.13
N LYS A 126 -14.40 7.76 -6.18
CA LYS A 126 -13.56 6.96 -7.08
C LYS A 126 -12.08 7.13 -6.80
N VAL A 127 -11.68 8.16 -6.06
CA VAL A 127 -10.28 8.46 -5.74
C VAL A 127 -9.90 7.88 -4.38
N PHE A 128 -8.82 7.10 -4.36
CA PHE A 128 -8.28 6.48 -3.16
C PHE A 128 -6.77 6.71 -3.09
N VAL A 129 -6.26 6.77 -1.85
CA VAL A 129 -4.84 6.75 -1.57
C VAL A 129 -4.54 5.49 -0.78
N CYS A 130 -3.55 4.74 -1.25
CA CYS A 130 -3.09 3.51 -0.62
C CYS A 130 -1.64 3.69 -0.19
N ASN A 131 -1.36 3.51 1.11
CA ASN A 131 -0.02 3.59 1.68
C ASN A 131 0.41 2.19 2.11
N TYR A 132 1.55 1.73 1.58
CA TYR A 132 2.13 0.43 1.90
C TYR A 132 3.56 0.65 2.36
N ARG A 133 3.87 0.24 3.60
CA ARG A 133 5.25 0.26 4.10
C ARG A 133 5.85 -1.12 3.95
N PHE A 134 6.87 -1.18 3.11
CA PHE A 134 7.67 -2.37 2.88
C PHE A 134 8.86 -2.33 3.83
N ILE A 135 9.17 -3.47 4.42
CA ILE A 135 10.31 -3.65 5.31
C ILE A 135 11.11 -4.88 4.88
N LYS A 136 12.44 -4.78 4.95
CA LYS A 136 13.35 -5.91 4.75
C LYS A 136 14.48 -5.86 5.78
N GLU A 137 14.81 -7.02 6.32
CA GLU A 137 15.94 -7.18 7.22
C GLU A 137 17.25 -7.41 6.44
N TYR A 138 18.29 -6.69 6.85
CA TYR A 138 19.65 -6.73 6.29
C TYR A 138 20.70 -7.14 7.33
N THR A 139 20.26 -7.80 8.41
CA THR A 139 21.12 -8.34 9.46
C THR A 139 22.10 -9.36 8.87
N LYS A 140 23.38 -9.29 9.29
CA LYS A 140 24.43 -10.15 8.74
C LYS A 140 24.13 -11.63 9.03
N GLY A 141 24.15 -12.46 7.98
CA GLY A 141 23.92 -13.90 8.09
C GLY A 141 22.45 -14.31 8.06
N GLN A 142 21.54 -13.36 7.87
CA GLN A 142 20.12 -13.60 7.70
C GLN A 142 19.69 -13.23 6.28
N GLU A 143 18.95 -14.12 5.64
CA GLU A 143 18.28 -13.86 4.37
C GLU A 143 16.82 -13.52 4.65
N SER A 144 16.32 -12.46 4.03
CA SER A 144 14.98 -11.94 4.25
C SER A 144 14.46 -11.32 2.95
N ASP A 145 13.15 -11.44 2.74
CA ASP A 145 12.44 -10.80 1.63
C ASP A 145 11.73 -9.52 2.09
N TRP A 146 11.32 -8.70 1.12
CA TRP A 146 10.46 -7.57 1.40
C TRP A 146 9.07 -8.03 1.83
N THR A 147 8.64 -7.62 3.00
CA THR A 147 7.27 -7.81 3.50
C THR A 147 6.62 -6.47 3.78
N VAL A 148 5.29 -6.43 3.88
CA VAL A 148 4.53 -5.21 4.18
C VAL A 148 4.16 -5.21 5.66
N ASN A 149 4.60 -4.20 6.42
CA ASN A 149 4.24 -4.05 7.83
C ASN A 149 3.19 -2.95 8.08
N VAL A 150 2.79 -2.20 7.05
CA VAL A 150 1.65 -1.26 7.11
C VAL A 150 0.86 -1.33 5.83
N VAL A 151 -0.46 -1.46 5.97
CA VAL A 151 -1.44 -1.28 4.89
C VAL A 151 -2.47 -0.25 5.33
N ASN A 152 -2.62 0.83 4.57
CA ASN A 152 -3.63 1.84 4.82
C ASN A 152 -4.28 2.27 3.52
N HIS A 153 -5.62 2.22 3.47
CA HIS A 153 -6.44 2.69 2.36
C HIS A 153 -7.39 3.76 2.89
N PHE A 154 -7.45 4.92 2.23
CA PHE A 154 -8.38 5.97 2.60
C PHE A 154 -8.83 6.77 1.38
N LYS A 155 -9.99 7.41 1.48
CA LYS A 155 -10.42 8.42 0.52
C LYS A 155 -9.98 9.80 1.02
N PRO A 156 -9.34 10.63 0.19
CA PRO A 156 -8.99 11.99 0.59
C PRO A 156 -10.19 12.83 1.08
N ILE A 157 -11.39 12.60 0.53
CA ILE A 157 -12.60 13.31 0.93
C ILE A 157 -13.01 13.03 2.38
N ASP A 158 -12.74 11.82 2.90
CA ASP A 158 -13.07 11.46 4.28
C ASP A 158 -12.24 12.32 5.25
N LEU A 159 -10.95 12.51 4.95
CA LEU A 159 -10.05 13.38 5.73
C LEU A 159 -10.50 14.85 5.68
N VAL A 160 -10.89 15.36 4.50
CA VAL A 160 -11.42 16.72 4.37
C VAL A 160 -12.70 16.90 5.19
N ASN A 161 -13.57 15.89 5.20
CA ASN A 161 -14.81 15.93 5.97
C ASN A 161 -14.56 15.87 7.48
N GLU A 162 -13.56 15.13 7.93
CA GLU A 162 -13.12 15.11 9.34
C GLU A 162 -12.59 16.48 9.78
N LEU A 163 -11.75 17.13 8.97
CA LEU A 163 -11.21 18.47 9.28
C LEU A 163 -12.29 19.55 9.39
N LYS A 164 -13.40 19.42 8.65
CA LYS A 164 -14.54 20.37 8.71
C LYS A 164 -15.42 20.20 9.95
N ARG A 165 -15.29 19.08 10.67
CA ARG A 165 -16.07 18.80 11.89
C ARG A 165 -15.43 19.39 13.16
N HIS A 166 -14.22 19.91 13.04
CA HIS A 166 -13.46 20.58 14.09
C HIS A 166 -13.34 22.08 13.79
#